data_AF-M5BTX8-F1
#
_entry.id   AF-M5BTX8-F1
#
_cell.length_a   1.000
_cell.length_b   1.000
_cell.length_c   1.000
_cell.angle_alpha   90.00
_cell.angle_beta   90.00
_cell.angle_gamma   90.00
#
_symmetry.space_group_name_H-M   'P 1'
#
loop_
_entity.id
_entity.type
_entity.pdbx_description
1 polymer ?
#
loop_
_entity_poly.entity_id
_entity_poly.type
_entity_poly.pdbx_seq_one_letter_code
_entity_poly.pdbx_strand_id
1 'polypeptide(L)'
;MTTTPARAALANPSNAHLGLPTSGTSTPTVKNLPGYTTPIFTRKDEQRKEVEASVSSKGFMPPELVKLEVGWFYDSLGIDDTYFANESVTIITDHILALFGAKIMAFTQHDANKLVIDLEQISPDGDRATFIHTSAPGVTSKDGPGATCEARIDGQYFDESTPETAYRLETYRSGGSISATANQQLRCYFVQKCQFPPPTAKKTIQGEDGIERTDIRTVSDKSFLEKATDNTLEIYQQVMWNVEERYGPVEGTRERRVVIGYRMGGTKHFFSALSDLYHFYGLYSARKYVEQFANGVTIISLYLNPLPSSNAPPIEHSIHQVIKEASLLYCLPDNPFFRGTTPGGAAAVSNIHGSHAVQEATYAYAGWIFAQHFCNRLGPSYGALREVLDESNAAHAEVLNNIKVRFREETFTRESIGEVIAAYPELIRMLYVNFAMNHYPAQDEASQLMPTLSYQRLQTEQPLSDEELREKLRRTVPNKQELQVLESFLVFNKHVLKTNFYQPTKVALSFRLAPNFLPEVEYPKQPFGMFFVIGSEFRGFHIRFRDVARGGIRIVRSRNKENYSINQRSMRTTPSLLRKP
;
A
#
# COMPACT_ATOMS: atom_id res chain seq x y z
N MET A 1 -43.96 -37.36 16.59
CA MET A 1 -43.28 -38.05 15.49
C MET A 1 -43.13 -37.05 14.35
N THR A 2 -41.90 -36.64 14.12
CA THR A 2 -41.44 -35.58 13.23
C THR A 2 -40.32 -36.16 12.39
N THR A 3 -40.36 -36.03 11.07
CA THR A 3 -39.15 -35.99 10.22
C THR A 3 -39.48 -35.51 8.81
N THR A 4 -38.76 -34.47 8.41
CA THR A 4 -38.59 -33.90 7.07
C THR A 4 -37.68 -34.79 6.21
N PRO A 5 -37.88 -34.97 4.89
CA PRO A 5 -36.89 -35.60 4.03
C PRO A 5 -36.00 -34.59 3.29
N ALA A 6 -34.77 -35.03 3.05
CA ALA A 6 -33.59 -34.28 2.61
C ALA A 6 -33.57 -33.91 1.12
N ARG A 7 -32.84 -32.82 0.84
CA ARG A 7 -32.56 -32.25 -0.48
C ARG A 7 -31.39 -33.01 -1.12
N ALA A 8 -31.63 -33.59 -2.28
CA ALA A 8 -30.66 -34.36 -3.05
C ALA A 8 -29.50 -33.48 -3.60
N ALA A 9 -28.29 -34.02 -3.51
CA ALA A 9 -27.09 -33.48 -4.14
C ALA A 9 -27.14 -33.67 -5.66
N LEU A 10 -26.93 -32.60 -6.42
CA LEU A 10 -26.68 -32.66 -7.86
C LEU A 10 -25.18 -32.68 -8.11
N ALA A 11 -24.73 -33.78 -8.71
CA ALA A 11 -23.37 -34.10 -9.07
C ALA A 11 -22.83 -33.22 -10.19
N ASN A 12 -21.53 -32.93 -10.12
CA ASN A 12 -20.75 -32.12 -11.05
C ASN A 12 -20.28 -32.99 -12.23
N PRO A 13 -20.63 -32.71 -13.51
CA PRO A 13 -20.20 -33.51 -14.65
C PRO A 13 -19.07 -32.80 -15.41
N SER A 14 -17.82 -33.14 -15.12
CA SER A 14 -16.67 -32.81 -16.00
C SER A 14 -15.43 -33.65 -15.68
N ASN A 15 -15.59 -34.98 -15.69
CA ASN A 15 -14.49 -35.89 -15.98
C ASN A 15 -14.56 -36.27 -17.46
N ALA A 16 -13.92 -35.47 -18.32
CA ALA A 16 -13.63 -35.84 -19.69
C ALA A 16 -12.11 -35.87 -19.86
N HIS A 17 -11.58 -37.07 -20.00
CA HIS A 17 -10.21 -37.39 -20.36
C HIS A 17 -9.78 -36.60 -21.61
N LEU A 18 -8.78 -35.72 -21.45
CA LEU A 18 -7.92 -35.27 -22.55
C LEU A 18 -6.48 -35.55 -22.11
N GLY A 19 -5.91 -36.63 -22.66
CA GLY A 19 -4.50 -36.97 -22.48
C GLY A 19 -3.63 -35.93 -23.19
N LEU A 20 -2.73 -35.31 -22.44
CA LEU A 20 -1.65 -34.47 -22.95
C LEU A 20 -0.33 -35.24 -22.91
N PRO A 21 0.54 -35.12 -23.93
CA PRO A 21 1.83 -35.80 -23.96
C PRO A 21 2.77 -35.19 -22.91
N THR A 22 3.49 -36.05 -22.22
CA THR A 22 4.63 -35.71 -21.36
C THR A 22 5.78 -35.15 -22.21
N SER A 23 5.89 -33.82 -22.32
CA SER A 23 7.13 -33.14 -22.70
C SER A 23 7.56 -32.23 -21.55
N GLY A 24 8.40 -32.79 -20.68
CA GLY A 24 8.99 -32.08 -19.55
C GLY A 24 9.90 -30.95 -20.02
N THR A 25 9.50 -29.73 -19.72
CA THR A 25 10.42 -28.62 -19.42
C THR A 25 9.98 -28.05 -18.08
N SER A 26 10.31 -28.78 -17.01
CA SER A 26 10.25 -28.24 -15.66
C SER A 26 11.26 -27.11 -15.57
N THR A 27 10.79 -25.86 -15.53
CA THR A 27 11.59 -24.76 -15.00
C THR A 27 12.07 -25.17 -13.60
N PRO A 28 13.37 -25.02 -13.29
CA PRO A 28 13.89 -25.44 -12.00
C PRO A 28 13.26 -24.58 -10.91
N THR A 29 12.35 -25.15 -10.13
CA THR A 29 11.82 -24.54 -8.90
C THR A 29 13.00 -24.07 -8.04
N VAL A 30 13.28 -22.77 -8.01
CA VAL A 30 14.42 -22.23 -7.26
C VAL A 30 14.14 -22.43 -5.77
N LYS A 31 15.04 -23.11 -5.06
CA LYS A 31 14.91 -23.33 -3.62
C LYS A 31 14.76 -21.98 -2.90
N ASN A 32 13.78 -21.90 -1.99
CA ASN A 32 13.54 -20.73 -1.13
C ASN A 32 14.65 -20.61 -0.07
N LEU A 33 15.86 -20.26 -0.51
CA LEU A 33 17.00 -20.07 0.37
C LEU A 33 16.93 -18.66 0.98
N PRO A 34 17.17 -18.53 2.30
CA PRO A 34 17.21 -17.21 2.93
C PRO A 34 18.34 -16.39 2.31
N GLY A 35 18.03 -15.16 1.89
CA GLY A 35 19.02 -14.26 1.28
C GLY A 35 20.01 -13.66 2.28
N TYR A 36 19.81 -13.91 3.57
CA TYR A 36 20.67 -13.51 4.68
C TYR A 36 21.10 -14.76 5.44
N THR A 37 22.37 -14.81 5.83
CA THR A 37 22.88 -15.83 6.75
C THR A 37 22.42 -15.47 8.16
N THR A 38 21.82 -16.45 8.85
CA THR A 38 21.57 -16.32 10.29
C THR A 38 22.88 -16.63 11.00
N PRO A 39 23.50 -15.67 11.72
CA PRO A 39 24.67 -15.97 12.53
C PRO A 39 24.25 -16.94 13.64
N ILE A 40 25.00 -18.04 13.81
CA ILE A 40 24.77 -19.00 14.90
C ILE A 40 25.27 -18.33 16.19
N PHE A 41 24.38 -18.13 17.15
CA PHE A 41 24.77 -17.54 18.43
C PHE A 41 25.38 -18.61 19.33
N THR A 42 26.72 -18.66 19.38
CA THR A 42 27.46 -19.71 20.13
C THR A 42 27.23 -19.67 21.65
N ARG A 43 26.85 -18.51 22.21
CA ARG A 43 26.55 -18.34 23.65
C ARG A 43 25.08 -18.52 24.00
N LYS A 44 24.26 -19.04 23.09
CA LYS A 44 22.80 -19.20 23.31
C LYS A 44 22.48 -20.05 24.54
N ASP A 45 23.21 -21.14 24.74
CA ASP A 45 23.00 -22.04 25.88
C ASP A 45 23.45 -21.46 27.22
N GLU A 46 24.50 -20.64 27.22
CA GLU A 46 24.97 -19.92 28.41
C GLU A 46 23.98 -18.84 28.81
N GLN A 47 23.57 -18.01 27.84
CA GLN A 47 22.57 -16.96 28.04
C GLN A 47 21.25 -17.54 28.54
N ARG A 48 20.81 -18.69 28.02
CA ARG A 48 19.62 -19.41 28.49
C ARG A 48 19.69 -19.69 29.99
N LYS A 49 20.82 -20.20 30.50
CA LYS A 49 21.00 -20.48 31.93
C LYS A 49 20.99 -19.21 32.77
N GLU A 50 21.59 -18.13 32.28
CA GLU A 50 21.55 -16.81 32.94
C GLU A 50 20.12 -16.25 33.01
N VAL A 51 19.34 -16.42 31.93
CA VAL A 51 17.92 -16.05 31.88
C VAL A 51 17.09 -16.91 32.82
N GLU A 52 17.30 -18.23 32.88
CA GLU A 52 16.60 -19.11 33.84
C GLU A 52 16.85 -18.68 35.29
N ALA A 53 18.10 -18.34 35.64
CA ALA A 53 18.46 -17.84 36.96
C ALA A 53 17.81 -16.47 37.25
N SER A 54 17.83 -15.56 36.27
CA SER A 54 17.22 -14.23 36.34
C SER A 54 15.70 -14.30 36.54
N VAL A 55 14.98 -15.10 35.75
CA VAL A 55 13.53 -15.33 35.89
C VAL A 55 13.21 -15.92 37.26
N SER A 56 13.98 -16.92 37.70
CA SER A 56 13.79 -17.55 39.02
C SER A 56 14.00 -16.54 40.15
N SER A 57 15.01 -15.67 40.04
CA SER A 57 15.31 -14.65 41.05
C SER A 57 14.20 -13.61 41.22
N LYS A 58 13.45 -13.29 40.14
CA LYS A 58 12.36 -12.31 40.17
C LYS A 58 11.11 -12.86 40.86
N GLY A 59 10.94 -14.18 40.96
CA GLY A 59 9.91 -14.84 41.78
C GLY A 59 8.46 -14.74 41.27
N PHE A 60 8.23 -14.19 40.07
CA PHE A 60 6.88 -14.05 39.51
C PHE A 60 6.33 -15.33 38.85
N MET A 61 7.18 -16.33 38.59
CA MET A 61 6.81 -17.57 37.90
C MET A 61 7.09 -18.77 38.82
N PRO A 62 6.21 -19.80 38.86
CA PRO A 62 6.46 -21.03 39.59
C PRO A 62 7.78 -21.70 39.14
N PRO A 63 8.65 -22.14 40.06
CA PRO A 63 9.97 -22.70 39.72
C PRO A 63 9.93 -23.88 38.74
N GLU A 64 8.86 -24.68 38.81
CA GLU A 64 8.64 -25.83 37.93
C GLU A 64 8.40 -25.43 36.46
N LEU A 65 7.83 -24.24 36.23
CA LEU A 65 7.49 -23.75 34.89
C LEU A 65 8.61 -22.93 34.25
N VAL A 66 9.56 -22.41 35.04
CA VAL A 66 10.65 -21.55 34.52
C VAL A 66 11.42 -22.22 33.39
N LYS A 67 11.88 -23.46 33.59
CA LYS A 67 12.64 -24.19 32.56
C LYS A 67 11.82 -24.47 31.31
N LEU A 68 10.54 -24.75 31.48
CA LEU A 68 9.64 -25.07 30.38
C LEU A 68 9.34 -23.83 29.52
N GLU A 69 9.03 -22.70 30.15
CA GLU A 69 8.72 -21.44 29.48
C GLU A 69 9.97 -20.82 28.82
N VAL A 70 11.13 -20.84 29.50
CA VAL A 70 12.39 -20.37 28.91
C VAL A 70 12.81 -21.27 27.74
N GLY A 71 12.73 -22.59 27.89
CA GLY A 71 13.02 -23.53 26.79
C GLY A 71 12.08 -23.34 25.61
N TRP A 72 10.79 -23.17 25.86
CA TRP A 72 9.80 -22.88 24.82
C TRP A 72 10.12 -21.58 24.07
N PHE A 73 10.52 -20.51 24.78
CA PHE A 73 10.89 -19.23 24.18
C PHE A 73 12.14 -19.33 23.28
N TYR A 74 13.16 -20.08 23.70
CA TYR A 74 14.42 -20.24 22.96
C TYR A 74 14.32 -21.19 21.76
N ASP A 75 13.57 -22.28 21.89
CA ASP A 75 13.60 -23.40 20.94
C ASP A 75 12.30 -23.55 20.13
N SER A 76 11.13 -23.34 20.73
CA SER A 76 9.82 -23.64 20.09
C SER A 76 9.19 -22.45 19.39
N LEU A 77 9.50 -21.23 19.83
CA LEU A 77 8.96 -20.00 19.26
C LEU A 77 9.56 -19.70 17.88
N GLY A 78 10.75 -20.21 17.60
CA GLY A 78 11.45 -20.01 16.33
C GLY A 78 11.93 -18.57 16.13
N ILE A 79 12.29 -17.88 17.22
CA ILE A 79 12.99 -16.60 17.15
C ILE A 79 14.42 -16.86 16.64
N ASP A 80 14.87 -16.02 15.71
CA ASP A 80 16.18 -16.12 15.08
C ASP A 80 17.32 -15.78 16.06
N ASP A 81 18.46 -16.46 15.95
CA ASP A 81 19.62 -16.32 16.84
C ASP A 81 20.15 -14.88 16.92
N THR A 82 19.93 -14.07 15.87
CA THR A 82 20.29 -12.66 15.84
C THR A 82 19.66 -11.85 16.97
N TYR A 83 18.42 -12.16 17.36
CA TYR A 83 17.74 -11.51 18.48
C TYR A 83 18.48 -11.78 19.80
N PHE A 84 18.80 -13.05 20.06
CA PHE A 84 19.49 -13.46 21.29
C PHE A 84 20.91 -12.88 21.38
N ALA A 85 21.58 -12.71 20.24
CA ALA A 85 22.88 -12.05 20.19
C ALA A 85 22.83 -10.55 20.49
N ASN A 86 21.74 -9.87 20.11
CA ASN A 86 21.62 -8.42 20.22
C ASN A 86 20.98 -7.96 21.54
N GLU A 87 20.15 -8.80 22.17
CA GLU A 87 19.41 -8.46 23.38
C GLU A 87 20.10 -8.90 24.67
N SER A 88 19.85 -8.14 25.74
CA SER A 88 20.41 -8.44 27.06
C SER A 88 19.58 -9.48 27.81
N VAL A 89 20.21 -10.18 28.75
CA VAL A 89 19.55 -11.17 29.64
C VAL A 89 18.36 -10.55 30.38
N THR A 90 18.49 -9.30 30.82
CA THR A 90 17.42 -8.58 31.53
C THR A 90 16.21 -8.34 30.64
N ILE A 91 16.43 -7.93 29.39
CA ILE A 91 15.37 -7.69 28.40
C ILE A 91 14.66 -9.00 28.06
N ILE A 92 15.42 -10.05 27.78
CA ILE A 92 14.86 -11.38 27.48
C ILE A 92 14.05 -11.89 28.68
N THR A 93 14.52 -11.67 29.90
CA THR A 93 13.78 -11.99 31.14
C THR A 93 12.44 -11.26 31.18
N ASP A 94 12.42 -9.95 30.89
CA ASP A 94 11.19 -9.15 30.89
C ASP A 94 10.21 -9.61 29.80
N HIS A 95 10.71 -9.96 28.60
CA HIS A 95 9.88 -10.52 27.54
C HIS A 95 9.24 -11.86 27.95
N ILE A 96 9.99 -12.77 28.58
CA ILE A 96 9.46 -14.06 29.05
C ILE A 96 8.41 -13.84 30.15
N LEU A 97 8.66 -12.92 31.09
CA LEU A 97 7.69 -12.60 32.14
C LEU A 97 6.41 -11.95 31.57
N ALA A 98 6.54 -11.05 30.60
CA ALA A 98 5.39 -10.45 29.93
C ALA A 98 4.57 -11.48 29.15
N LEU A 99 5.23 -12.41 28.45
CA LEU A 99 4.57 -13.53 27.77
C LEU A 99 3.79 -14.41 28.76
N PHE A 100 4.40 -14.74 29.90
CA PHE A 100 3.75 -15.51 30.94
C PHE A 100 2.57 -14.77 31.57
N GLY A 101 2.72 -13.47 31.86
CA GLY A 101 1.64 -12.61 32.34
C GLY A 101 0.47 -12.54 31.34
N ALA A 102 0.76 -12.43 30.04
CA ALA A 102 -0.26 -12.45 28.99
C ALA A 102 -1.01 -13.78 28.94
N LYS A 103 -0.31 -14.92 29.12
CA LYS A 103 -0.94 -16.26 29.21
C LYS A 103 -1.90 -16.37 30.40
N ILE A 104 -1.49 -15.89 31.58
CA ILE A 104 -2.34 -15.86 32.77
C ILE A 104 -3.56 -14.96 32.53
N MET A 105 -3.35 -13.78 31.98
CA MET A 105 -4.44 -12.84 31.70
C MET A 105 -5.47 -13.44 30.72
N ALA A 106 -5.02 -14.04 29.63
CA ALA A 106 -5.89 -14.74 28.68
C ALA A 106 -6.67 -15.90 29.34
N PHE A 107 -6.02 -16.66 30.24
CA PHE A 107 -6.68 -17.70 31.01
C PHE A 107 -7.78 -17.15 31.91
N THR A 108 -7.52 -16.05 32.63
CA THR A 108 -8.51 -15.41 33.53
C THR A 108 -9.69 -14.78 32.78
N GLN A 109 -9.47 -14.30 31.56
CA GLN A 109 -10.53 -13.71 30.73
C GLN A 109 -11.38 -14.76 29.99
N HIS A 110 -11.06 -16.06 30.15
CA HIS A 110 -11.69 -17.18 29.44
C HIS A 110 -11.71 -17.02 27.91
N ASP A 111 -10.77 -16.26 27.36
CA ASP A 111 -10.68 -15.97 25.93
C ASP A 111 -9.26 -16.24 25.45
N ALA A 112 -9.00 -17.52 25.12
CA ALA A 112 -7.71 -17.96 24.60
C ALA A 112 -7.36 -17.34 23.23
N ASN A 113 -8.35 -16.74 22.53
CA ASN A 113 -8.15 -16.03 21.27
C ASN A 113 -7.74 -14.56 21.46
N LYS A 114 -7.76 -14.04 22.69
CA LYS A 114 -7.30 -12.70 23.07
C LYS A 114 -5.99 -12.75 23.85
N LEU A 115 -5.07 -13.64 23.48
CA LEU A 115 -3.71 -13.53 23.96
C LEU A 115 -3.05 -12.30 23.31
N VAL A 116 -3.17 -11.15 23.97
CA VAL A 116 -2.55 -9.90 23.50
C VAL A 116 -1.17 -9.79 24.13
N ILE A 117 -0.15 -9.85 23.30
CA ILE A 117 1.23 -9.56 23.68
C ILE A 117 1.57 -8.25 23.02
N ASP A 118 2.06 -7.32 23.84
CA ASP A 118 2.53 -6.02 23.44
C ASP A 118 3.81 -5.72 24.21
N LEU A 119 4.94 -5.84 23.52
CA LEU A 119 6.25 -5.61 24.09
C LEU A 119 6.95 -4.60 23.20
N GLU A 120 7.17 -3.41 23.75
CA GLU A 120 7.89 -2.35 23.07
C GLU A 120 9.07 -1.92 23.93
N GLN A 121 10.24 -1.89 23.30
CA GLN A 121 11.43 -1.36 23.92
C GLN A 121 12.15 -0.45 22.93
N ILE A 122 12.32 0.80 23.33
CA ILE A 122 13.07 1.80 22.57
C ILE A 122 14.27 2.20 23.44
N SER A 123 15.48 2.11 22.87
CA SER A 123 16.69 2.56 23.56
C SER A 123 16.56 4.05 23.92
N PRO A 124 17.05 4.49 25.09
CA PRO A 124 17.00 5.91 25.48
C PRO A 124 17.57 6.86 24.42
N ASP A 125 18.59 6.40 23.69
CA ASP A 125 19.26 7.14 22.62
C ASP A 125 18.50 7.12 21.28
N GLY A 126 17.42 6.33 21.16
CA GLY A 126 16.62 6.17 19.93
C GLY A 126 17.26 5.30 18.84
N ASP A 127 18.52 4.88 19.02
CA ASP A 127 19.29 4.15 18.01
C ASP A 127 18.81 2.70 17.77
N ARG A 128 18.05 2.12 18.71
CA ARG A 128 17.50 0.77 18.63
C ARG A 128 16.08 0.73 19.15
N ALA A 129 15.23 -0.03 18.47
CA ALA A 129 13.89 -0.31 18.94
C ALA A 129 13.45 -1.74 18.59
N THR A 130 12.79 -2.40 19.54
CA THR A 130 12.24 -3.74 19.44
C THR A 130 10.75 -3.67 19.70
N PHE A 131 9.95 -4.15 18.74
CA PHE A 131 8.49 -4.27 18.87
C PHE A 131 8.10 -5.72 18.69
N ILE A 132 7.43 -6.31 19.67
CA ILE A 132 6.95 -7.69 19.62
C ILE A 132 5.46 -7.68 19.96
N HIS A 133 4.64 -8.14 19.02
CA HIS A 133 3.21 -8.24 19.24
C HIS A 133 2.60 -9.50 18.64
N THR A 134 1.43 -9.87 19.13
CA THR A 134 0.61 -10.95 18.55
C THR A 134 -0.02 -10.50 17.23
N SER A 135 0.03 -11.35 16.20
CA SER A 135 -0.69 -11.13 14.94
C SER A 135 -1.10 -12.43 14.25
N ALA A 136 -2.31 -12.45 13.68
CA ALA A 136 -2.73 -13.52 12.79
C ALA A 136 -2.00 -13.42 11.43
N PRO A 137 -1.55 -14.53 10.83
CA PRO A 137 -0.98 -14.52 9.49
C PRO A 137 -1.99 -14.06 8.45
N GLY A 138 -1.58 -13.20 7.51
CA GLY A 138 -2.42 -12.81 6.38
C GLY A 138 -3.53 -11.83 6.69
N VAL A 139 -3.62 -11.34 7.93
CA VAL A 139 -4.65 -10.40 8.37
C VAL A 139 -3.99 -9.15 8.91
N THR A 140 -4.34 -7.99 8.35
CA THR A 140 -4.01 -6.70 8.96
C THR A 140 -4.88 -6.52 10.20
N SER A 141 -4.25 -6.36 11.35
CA SER A 141 -4.94 -6.13 12.62
C SER A 141 -5.57 -4.73 12.60
N LYS A 142 -6.85 -4.61 12.99
CA LYS A 142 -7.56 -3.32 13.08
C LYS A 142 -7.58 -2.76 14.49
N ASP A 143 -7.44 -3.63 15.48
CA ASP A 143 -7.47 -3.31 16.90
C ASP A 143 -6.20 -3.81 17.59
N GLY A 144 -5.86 -3.17 18.71
CA GLY A 144 -4.68 -3.51 19.51
C GLY A 144 -3.36 -2.98 18.93
N PRO A 145 -2.23 -3.33 19.56
CA PRO A 145 -0.91 -2.77 19.23
C PRO A 145 -0.47 -3.06 17.80
N GLY A 146 -0.81 -4.25 17.29
CA GLY A 146 -0.49 -4.68 15.93
C GLY A 146 -1.17 -3.86 14.84
N ALA A 147 -2.22 -3.09 15.15
CA ALA A 147 -2.88 -2.22 14.19
C ALA A 147 -2.07 -0.96 13.85
N THR A 148 -1.26 -0.49 14.80
CA THR A 148 -0.50 0.76 14.64
C THR A 148 1.01 0.54 14.54
N CYS A 149 1.53 -0.64 14.88
CA CYS A 149 2.96 -0.92 14.96
C CYS A 149 3.72 -0.54 13.68
N GLU A 150 3.35 -1.09 12.51
CA GLU A 150 4.07 -0.79 11.26
C GLU A 150 3.91 0.67 10.83
N ALA A 151 2.74 1.29 11.05
CA ALA A 151 2.51 2.69 10.74
C ALA A 151 3.34 3.64 11.63
N ARG A 152 3.54 3.27 12.91
CA ARG A 152 4.44 3.98 13.84
C ARG A 152 5.90 3.83 13.40
N ILE A 153 6.31 2.63 12.98
CA ILE A 153 7.66 2.40 12.49
C ILE A 153 7.92 3.25 11.24
N ASP A 154 6.98 3.27 10.28
CA ASP A 154 7.04 4.16 9.12
C ASP A 154 7.27 5.62 9.52
N GLY A 155 6.38 6.16 10.37
CA GLY A 155 6.43 7.56 10.77
C GLY A 155 7.65 7.96 11.59
N GLN A 156 8.17 7.07 12.45
CA GLN A 156 9.30 7.38 13.33
C GLN A 156 10.67 7.13 12.68
N TYR A 157 10.79 6.14 11.79
CA TYR A 157 12.10 5.67 11.32
C TYR A 157 12.30 5.75 9.80
N PHE A 158 11.24 5.76 8.98
CA PHE A 158 11.39 5.68 7.51
C PHE A 158 10.91 6.91 6.74
N ASP A 159 9.81 7.53 7.15
CA ASP A 159 9.19 8.63 6.41
C ASP A 159 10.06 9.90 6.43
N GLU A 160 10.81 10.10 7.51
CA GLU A 160 11.70 11.25 7.73
C GLU A 160 13.20 10.88 7.66
N SER A 161 13.53 9.65 7.26
CA SER A 161 14.92 9.17 7.24
C SER A 161 15.79 9.93 6.24
N THR A 162 16.99 10.29 6.65
CA THR A 162 18.04 10.84 5.79
C THR A 162 19.29 9.96 5.83
N PRO A 163 20.27 10.12 4.92
CA PRO A 163 21.53 9.38 5.00
C PRO A 163 22.27 9.52 6.34
N GLU A 164 22.04 10.60 7.09
CA GLU A 164 22.60 10.83 8.43
C GLU A 164 21.79 10.14 9.54
N THR A 165 20.50 9.92 9.31
CA THR A 165 19.53 9.36 10.27
C THR A 165 18.78 8.19 9.63
N ALA A 166 19.56 7.23 9.15
CA ALA A 166 19.04 6.04 8.49
C ALA A 166 18.88 4.87 9.45
N TYR A 167 17.88 4.03 9.18
CA TYR A 167 17.57 2.86 9.99
C TYR A 167 17.40 1.62 9.13
N ARG A 168 17.75 0.50 9.73
CA ARG A 168 17.56 -0.86 9.23
C ARG A 168 16.45 -1.52 10.03
N LEU A 169 15.62 -2.32 9.36
CA LEU A 169 14.61 -3.13 10.01
C LEU A 169 14.71 -4.59 9.59
N GLU A 170 14.71 -5.48 10.58
CA GLU A 170 14.58 -6.92 10.40
C GLU A 170 13.24 -7.34 11.05
N THR A 171 12.36 -7.99 10.29
CA THR A 171 11.07 -8.48 10.78
C THR A 171 11.02 -9.99 10.73
N TYR A 172 10.51 -10.59 11.81
CA TYR A 172 10.36 -12.03 11.94
C TYR A 172 8.95 -12.40 12.40
N ARG A 173 8.47 -13.53 11.90
CA ARG A 173 7.23 -14.16 12.33
C ARG A 173 7.55 -15.53 12.94
N SER A 174 7.00 -15.82 14.11
CA SER A 174 7.21 -17.11 14.77
C SER A 174 6.69 -18.26 13.90
N GLY A 175 7.48 -19.34 13.81
CA GLY A 175 7.07 -20.54 13.06
C GLY A 175 5.94 -21.30 13.76
N GLY A 176 5.96 -21.31 15.11
CA GLY A 176 4.93 -21.92 15.96
C GLY A 176 3.81 -20.95 16.35
N SER A 177 2.66 -21.53 16.70
CA SER A 177 1.60 -20.79 17.39
C SER A 177 1.98 -20.53 18.86
N ILE A 178 1.51 -19.42 19.40
CA ILE A 178 1.79 -19.01 20.79
C ILE A 178 1.07 -19.92 21.80
N SER A 179 -0.02 -20.57 21.38
CA SER A 179 -0.74 -21.56 22.18
C SER A 179 -1.25 -22.68 21.28
N ALA A 180 -1.33 -23.91 21.81
CA ALA A 180 -1.96 -25.04 21.13
C ALA A 180 -3.45 -24.78 20.79
N THR A 181 -4.09 -23.82 21.47
CA THR A 181 -5.52 -23.47 21.29
C THR A 181 -5.76 -22.20 20.49
N ALA A 182 -4.73 -21.39 20.21
CA ALA A 182 -4.85 -20.13 19.47
C ALA A 182 -4.19 -20.27 18.10
N ASN A 183 -4.68 -19.55 17.07
CA ASN A 183 -4.03 -19.49 15.75
C ASN A 183 -3.25 -18.17 15.57
N GLN A 184 -2.67 -17.66 16.65
CA GLN A 184 -1.91 -16.40 16.68
C GLN A 184 -0.41 -16.70 16.72
N GLN A 185 0.34 -15.91 15.96
CA GLN A 185 1.81 -15.97 15.91
C GLN A 185 2.39 -14.66 16.45
N LEU A 186 3.63 -14.72 16.93
CA LEU A 186 4.36 -13.50 17.27
C LEU A 186 4.94 -12.87 16.02
N ARG A 187 4.91 -11.55 16.04
CA ARG A 187 5.57 -10.72 15.05
C ARG A 187 6.54 -9.79 15.77
N CYS A 188 7.79 -9.88 15.37
CA CYS A 188 8.89 -9.14 15.96
C CYS A 188 9.48 -8.20 14.91
N TYR A 189 9.73 -6.96 15.30
CA TYR A 189 10.36 -5.91 14.52
C TYR A 189 11.59 -5.42 15.27
N PHE A 190 12.75 -5.48 14.62
CA PHE A 190 14.02 -5.02 15.17
C PHE A 190 14.54 -3.88 14.32
N VAL A 191 14.46 -2.66 14.85
CA VAL A 191 14.95 -1.43 14.23
C VAL A 191 16.31 -1.07 14.81
N GLN A 192 17.28 -0.80 13.96
CA GLN A 192 18.62 -0.38 14.34
C GLN A 192 19.09 0.76 13.43
N LYS A 193 19.70 1.79 14.01
CA LYS A 193 20.31 2.87 13.25
C LYS A 193 21.53 2.39 12.47
N CYS A 194 21.62 2.78 11.21
CA CYS A 194 22.71 2.41 10.31
C CYS A 194 24.02 3.13 10.68
N GLN A 195 25.13 2.43 10.53
CA GLN A 195 26.48 2.96 10.67
C GLN A 195 27.20 2.88 9.32
N PHE A 196 27.08 3.95 8.54
CA PHE A 196 27.69 4.00 7.22
C PHE A 196 29.18 4.32 7.25
N PRO A 197 29.95 3.83 6.26
CA PRO A 197 31.29 4.31 5.99
C PRO A 197 31.31 5.84 5.75
N PRO A 198 32.44 6.52 6.03
CA PRO A 198 32.56 7.95 5.77
C PRO A 198 32.35 8.27 4.28
N PRO A 199 31.90 9.48 3.91
CA PRO A 199 31.60 9.84 2.51
C PRO A 199 32.78 9.65 1.54
N THR A 200 34.01 9.70 2.05
CA THR A 200 35.26 9.46 1.30
C THR A 200 35.46 8.01 0.88
N ALA A 201 34.70 7.07 1.47
CA ALA A 201 34.76 5.66 1.13
C ALA A 201 33.87 5.29 -0.07
N LYS A 202 33.01 6.20 -0.56
CA LYS A 202 32.16 5.96 -1.73
C LYS A 202 33.02 5.66 -2.95
N LYS A 203 32.88 4.45 -3.48
CA LYS A 203 33.51 4.05 -4.75
C LYS A 203 32.43 3.83 -5.80
N THR A 204 32.77 4.20 -7.02
CA THR A 204 32.01 3.83 -8.21
C THR A 204 32.66 2.60 -8.84
N ILE A 205 31.84 1.68 -9.33
CA ILE A 205 32.26 0.57 -10.17
C ILE A 205 31.90 0.94 -11.60
N GLN A 206 32.81 0.69 -12.55
CA GLN A 206 32.47 0.72 -13.97
C GLN A 206 31.60 -0.49 -14.28
N GLY A 207 30.35 -0.26 -14.66
CA GLY A 207 29.49 -1.31 -15.20
C GLY A 207 30.00 -1.81 -16.55
N GLU A 208 29.48 -2.95 -17.02
CA GLU A 208 29.80 -3.52 -18.33
C GLU A 208 29.56 -2.53 -19.49
N ASP A 209 28.65 -1.56 -19.29
CA ASP A 209 28.30 -0.49 -20.21
C ASP A 209 29.29 0.70 -20.20
N GLY A 210 30.35 0.66 -19.39
CA GLY A 210 31.32 1.74 -19.20
C GLY A 210 30.84 2.92 -18.33
N ILE A 211 29.62 2.85 -17.79
CA ILE A 211 29.05 3.86 -16.90
C ILE A 211 29.49 3.58 -15.46
N GLU A 212 30.04 4.60 -14.79
CA GLU A 212 30.34 4.55 -13.37
C GLU A 212 29.05 4.59 -12.54
N ARG A 213 28.80 3.52 -11.78
CA ARG A 213 27.64 3.40 -10.89
C ARG A 213 28.10 3.09 -9.45
N THR A 214 27.25 3.33 -8.46
CA THR A 214 27.62 3.18 -7.04
C THR A 214 27.91 1.71 -6.66
N ASP A 215 28.97 1.46 -5.88
CA ASP A 215 29.22 0.15 -5.26
C ASP A 215 28.46 0.00 -3.93
N ILE A 216 27.57 -0.99 -3.85
CA ILE A 216 26.80 -1.32 -2.67
C ILE A 216 27.69 -1.54 -1.44
N ARG A 217 28.88 -2.14 -1.59
CA ARG A 217 29.80 -2.43 -0.48
C ARG A 217 30.34 -1.16 0.18
N THR A 218 30.30 -0.03 -0.52
CA THR A 218 30.80 1.26 0.00
C THR A 218 29.75 2.16 0.61
N VAL A 219 28.47 1.86 0.37
CA VAL A 219 27.32 2.65 0.84
C VAL A 219 26.44 1.90 1.84
N SER A 220 26.80 0.67 2.17
CA SER A 220 26.05 -0.21 3.08
C SER A 220 26.50 -0.10 4.53
N ASP A 221 25.59 -0.47 5.44
CA ASP A 221 25.91 -0.74 6.85
C ASP A 221 26.84 -1.96 7.01
N LYS A 222 27.68 -1.96 8.05
CA LYS A 222 28.60 -3.06 8.36
C LYS A 222 27.87 -4.37 8.62
N SER A 223 26.81 -4.32 9.44
CA SER A 223 26.03 -5.49 9.84
C SER A 223 25.27 -6.09 8.65
N PHE A 224 24.86 -5.26 7.70
CA PHE A 224 24.27 -5.73 6.44
C PHE A 224 25.29 -6.52 5.61
N LEU A 225 26.50 -6.00 5.43
CA LEU A 225 27.54 -6.65 4.64
C LEU A 225 28.01 -7.99 5.24
N GLU A 226 27.98 -8.12 6.56
CA GLU A 226 28.32 -9.37 7.26
C GLU A 226 27.23 -10.45 7.10
N LYS A 227 25.96 -10.05 7.01
CA LYS A 227 24.81 -10.98 6.96
C LYS A 227 24.30 -11.26 5.53
N ALA A 228 24.48 -10.34 4.59
CA ALA A 228 23.93 -10.49 3.25
C ALA A 228 24.73 -11.52 2.44
N THR A 229 24.03 -12.44 1.77
CA THR A 229 24.68 -13.37 0.83
C THR A 229 25.12 -12.63 -0.45
N ASP A 230 26.12 -13.13 -1.16
CA ASP A 230 26.59 -12.52 -2.42
C ASP A 230 25.46 -12.37 -3.44
N ASN A 231 24.58 -13.38 -3.58
CA ASN A 231 23.41 -13.29 -4.45
C ASN A 231 22.41 -12.19 -4.00
N THR A 232 22.28 -11.91 -2.70
CA THR A 232 21.48 -10.76 -2.23
C THR A 232 22.14 -9.44 -2.58
N LEU A 233 23.47 -9.33 -2.40
CA LEU A 233 24.22 -8.14 -2.74
C LEU A 233 24.11 -7.83 -4.24
N GLU A 234 24.19 -8.84 -5.11
CA GLU A 234 24.00 -8.68 -6.56
C GLU A 234 22.60 -8.15 -6.91
N ILE A 235 21.54 -8.75 -6.36
CA ILE A 235 20.16 -8.29 -6.60
C ILE A 235 19.98 -6.85 -6.10
N TYR A 236 20.50 -6.53 -4.92
CA TYR A 236 20.38 -5.20 -4.35
C TYR A 236 21.19 -4.17 -5.11
N GLN A 237 22.36 -4.55 -5.62
CA GLN A 237 23.19 -3.72 -6.49
C GLN A 237 22.45 -3.34 -7.78
N GLN A 238 21.81 -4.31 -8.43
CA GLN A 238 21.00 -4.07 -9.64
C GLN A 238 19.81 -3.15 -9.36
N VAL A 239 19.09 -3.41 -8.27
CA VAL A 239 17.96 -2.55 -7.85
C VAL A 239 18.43 -1.14 -7.53
N MET A 240 19.57 -0.99 -6.84
CA MET A 240 20.16 0.30 -6.50
C MET A 240 20.49 1.12 -7.76
N TRP A 241 21.14 0.51 -8.76
CA TRP A 241 21.44 1.17 -10.03
C TRP A 241 20.16 1.63 -10.75
N ASN A 242 19.13 0.78 -10.77
CA ASN A 242 17.87 1.16 -11.39
C ASN A 242 17.18 2.33 -10.68
N VAL A 243 17.28 2.43 -9.35
CA VAL A 243 16.76 3.57 -8.56
C VAL A 243 17.57 4.85 -8.80
N GLU A 244 18.86 4.73 -9.07
CA GLU A 244 19.72 5.86 -9.44
C GLU A 244 19.34 6.43 -10.82
N GLU A 245 18.96 5.58 -11.77
CA GLU A 245 18.55 5.99 -13.11
C GLU A 245 17.07 6.42 -13.21
N ARG A 246 16.18 5.81 -12.42
CA ARG A 246 14.73 5.99 -12.53
C ARG A 246 14.11 6.56 -11.27
N TYR A 247 13.02 7.31 -11.44
CA TYR A 247 12.18 7.77 -10.35
C TYR A 247 10.98 6.84 -10.18
N GLY A 248 10.75 6.34 -8.97
CA GLY A 248 9.68 5.39 -8.62
C GLY A 248 10.22 4.07 -8.05
N PRO A 249 9.35 3.15 -7.61
CA PRO A 249 9.77 1.86 -7.10
C PRO A 249 10.29 0.98 -8.25
N VAL A 250 11.42 0.31 -8.01
CA VAL A 250 12.03 -0.64 -8.95
C VAL A 250 12.07 -2.02 -8.33
N GLU A 251 11.76 -3.03 -9.14
CA GLU A 251 11.61 -4.42 -8.75
C GLU A 251 12.85 -5.24 -9.08
N GLY A 252 13.15 -6.25 -8.25
CA GLY A 252 14.13 -7.29 -8.58
C GLY A 252 13.72 -8.63 -7.97
N THR A 253 13.01 -9.50 -8.69
CA THR A 253 12.40 -10.69 -8.06
C THR A 253 12.58 -12.01 -8.80
N ARG A 254 12.80 -13.06 -7.99
CA ARG A 254 12.58 -14.48 -8.25
C ARG A 254 11.32 -14.92 -7.49
N GLU A 255 10.55 -15.88 -8.01
CA GLU A 255 9.17 -16.33 -7.70
C GLU A 255 8.62 -16.31 -6.24
N ARG A 256 9.41 -16.05 -5.19
CA ARG A 256 8.95 -15.98 -3.77
C ARG A 256 9.52 -14.82 -2.94
N ARG A 257 10.49 -14.09 -3.48
CA ARG A 257 11.14 -12.95 -2.82
C ARG A 257 10.86 -11.69 -3.63
N VAL A 258 10.15 -10.75 -3.03
CA VAL A 258 9.91 -9.44 -3.61
C VAL A 258 10.97 -8.46 -3.10
N VAL A 259 11.66 -7.75 -4.00
CA VAL A 259 12.64 -6.72 -3.67
C VAL A 259 12.22 -5.44 -4.37
N ILE A 260 12.04 -4.37 -3.60
CA ILE A 260 11.57 -3.07 -4.08
C ILE A 260 12.56 -2.01 -3.61
N GLY A 261 13.16 -1.27 -4.55
CA GLY A 261 14.02 -0.13 -4.26
C GLY A 261 13.34 1.20 -4.58
N TYR A 262 13.55 2.21 -3.74
CA TYR A 262 13.12 3.58 -3.98
C TYR A 262 14.03 4.59 -3.27
N ARG A 263 13.86 5.90 -3.54
CA ARG A 263 14.65 6.95 -2.90
C ARG A 263 14.07 7.36 -1.54
N MET A 264 14.92 7.58 -0.55
CA MET A 264 14.55 8.08 0.77
C MET A 264 13.71 9.37 0.64
N GLY A 265 12.65 9.48 1.44
CA GLY A 265 11.69 10.60 1.38
C GLY A 265 10.82 10.65 0.11
N GLY A 266 10.90 9.64 -0.77
CA GLY A 266 10.13 9.60 -2.01
C GLY A 266 8.65 9.23 -1.84
N THR A 267 8.30 8.60 -0.73
CA THR A 267 6.94 8.18 -0.36
C THR A 267 6.83 8.09 1.17
N LYS A 268 5.61 7.92 1.69
CA LYS A 268 5.32 7.79 3.13
C LYS A 268 4.53 6.53 3.40
N HIS A 269 4.63 5.96 4.59
CA HIS A 269 3.84 4.81 5.04
C HIS A 269 3.93 3.56 4.12
N PHE A 270 4.99 3.48 3.31
CA PHE A 270 5.06 2.51 2.23
C PHE A 270 5.28 1.08 2.74
N PHE A 271 6.06 0.91 3.80
CA PHE A 271 6.31 -0.41 4.38
C PHE A 271 5.04 -1.00 4.99
N SER A 272 4.25 -0.22 5.73
CA SER A 272 2.96 -0.68 6.26
C SER A 272 1.92 -0.90 5.15
N ALA A 273 1.87 -0.05 4.13
CA ALA A 273 0.95 -0.23 3.00
C ALA A 273 1.22 -1.51 2.19
N LEU A 274 2.49 -1.91 2.04
CA LEU A 274 2.86 -3.18 1.40
C LEU A 274 2.30 -4.40 2.15
N SER A 275 2.18 -4.32 3.49
CA SER A 275 1.52 -5.37 4.29
C SER A 275 0.07 -5.57 3.92
N ASP A 276 -0.67 -4.47 3.88
CA ASP A 276 -2.09 -4.46 3.57
C ASP A 276 -2.32 -5.06 2.18
N LEU A 277 -1.44 -4.74 1.23
CA LEU A 277 -1.49 -5.25 -0.14
C LEU A 277 -1.27 -6.77 -0.22
N TYR A 278 -0.19 -7.32 0.34
CA TYR A 278 0.03 -8.76 0.21
C TYR A 278 -0.98 -9.58 1.05
N HIS A 279 -1.48 -9.03 2.17
CA HIS A 279 -2.58 -9.64 2.94
C HIS A 279 -3.87 -9.75 2.12
N PHE A 280 -4.21 -8.71 1.34
CA PHE A 280 -5.36 -8.72 0.43
C PHE A 280 -5.32 -9.86 -0.59
N TYR A 281 -4.11 -10.24 -1.04
CA TYR A 281 -3.88 -11.36 -1.95
C TYR A 281 -3.74 -12.73 -1.25
N GLY A 282 -4.06 -12.81 0.04
CA GLY A 282 -3.99 -14.06 0.79
C GLY A 282 -2.56 -14.56 1.01
N LEU A 283 -1.59 -13.65 0.97
CA LEU A 283 -0.19 -13.93 1.28
C LEU A 283 0.12 -13.47 2.71
N TYR A 284 1.15 -14.05 3.30
CA TYR A 284 1.75 -13.53 4.51
C TYR A 284 3.26 -13.46 4.36
N SER A 285 3.87 -12.54 5.10
CA SER A 285 5.32 -12.42 5.14
C SER A 285 5.88 -13.22 6.31
N ALA A 286 6.85 -14.10 6.02
CA ALA A 286 7.64 -14.77 7.05
C ALA A 286 8.76 -13.86 7.58
N ARG A 287 9.39 -13.11 6.66
CA ARG A 287 10.47 -12.17 6.96
C ARG A 287 10.38 -10.93 6.09
N LYS A 288 10.77 -9.79 6.65
CA LYS A 288 10.96 -8.55 5.91
C LYS A 288 12.29 -7.90 6.31
N TYR A 289 12.90 -7.25 5.34
CA TYR A 289 14.10 -6.46 5.54
C TYR A 289 13.87 -5.08 4.93
N VAL A 290 14.22 -4.03 5.66
CA VAL A 290 14.34 -2.67 5.12
C VAL A 290 15.79 -2.26 5.31
N GLU A 291 16.47 -2.03 4.20
CA GLU A 291 17.85 -1.58 4.16
C GLU A 291 17.92 -0.18 3.60
N GLN A 292 18.57 0.72 4.34
CA GLN A 292 18.83 2.08 3.93
C GLN A 292 20.32 2.26 3.66
N PHE A 293 20.67 3.01 2.61
CA PHE A 293 22.04 3.17 2.13
C PHE A 293 22.49 4.64 2.12
N ALA A 294 23.79 4.88 2.26
CA ALA A 294 24.41 6.21 2.31
C ALA A 294 24.27 7.05 1.02
N ASN A 295 23.81 6.46 -0.08
CA ASN A 295 23.46 7.16 -1.33
C ASN A 295 21.99 7.63 -1.36
N GLY A 296 21.22 7.44 -0.29
CA GLY A 296 19.82 7.87 -0.21
C GLY A 296 18.84 6.87 -0.82
N VAL A 297 19.25 5.62 -1.04
CA VAL A 297 18.39 4.54 -1.52
C VAL A 297 17.85 3.73 -0.34
N THR A 298 16.58 3.32 -0.42
CA THR A 298 15.95 2.36 0.48
C THR A 298 15.53 1.13 -0.32
N ILE A 299 15.89 -0.06 0.16
CA ILE A 299 15.50 -1.33 -0.43
C ILE A 299 14.70 -2.13 0.59
N ILE A 300 13.48 -2.50 0.22
CA ILE A 300 12.62 -3.39 0.99
C ILE A 300 12.67 -4.78 0.36
N SER A 301 12.90 -5.82 1.15
CA SER A 301 12.75 -7.20 0.72
C SER A 301 11.72 -7.95 1.55
N LEU A 302 10.75 -8.53 0.85
CA LEU A 302 9.64 -9.28 1.40
C LEU A 302 9.76 -10.75 1.01
N TYR A 303 9.74 -11.64 2.01
CA TYR A 303 9.66 -13.08 1.80
C TYR A 303 8.21 -13.51 1.99
N LEU A 304 7.52 -13.79 0.88
CA LEU A 304 6.08 -14.02 0.86
C LEU A 304 5.78 -15.51 0.74
N ASN A 305 4.79 -15.96 1.51
CA ASN A 305 4.27 -17.33 1.47
C ASN A 305 2.74 -17.28 1.36
N PRO A 306 2.11 -18.26 0.69
CA PRO A 306 0.66 -18.35 0.60
C PRO A 306 0.08 -18.82 1.94
N LEU A 307 -1.10 -18.31 2.31
CA LEU A 307 -1.79 -18.78 3.51
C LEU A 307 -2.16 -20.27 3.39
N PRO A 308 -1.90 -21.10 4.42
CA PRO A 308 -2.35 -22.49 4.43
C PRO A 308 -3.88 -22.53 4.30
N SER A 309 -4.41 -23.42 3.46
CA SER A 309 -5.86 -23.61 3.20
C SER A 309 -6.62 -22.48 2.48
N SER A 310 -5.93 -21.48 1.94
CA SER A 310 -6.60 -20.45 1.12
C SER A 310 -6.94 -20.98 -0.28
N ASN A 311 -8.15 -20.68 -0.78
CA ASN A 311 -8.51 -20.81 -2.21
C ASN A 311 -7.77 -19.78 -3.09
N ALA A 312 -6.61 -19.31 -2.63
CA ALA A 312 -5.83 -18.33 -3.33
C ALA A 312 -5.22 -18.95 -4.60
N PRO A 313 -5.13 -18.16 -5.66
CA PRO A 313 -4.46 -18.53 -6.90
C PRO A 313 -2.96 -18.80 -6.69
N PRO A 314 -2.27 -19.42 -7.68
CA PRO A 314 -0.85 -19.74 -7.55
C PRO A 314 -0.03 -18.52 -7.12
N ILE A 315 0.95 -18.76 -6.24
CA ILE A 315 1.71 -17.70 -5.54
C ILE A 315 2.34 -16.69 -6.51
N GLU A 316 2.80 -17.15 -7.67
CA GLU A 316 3.43 -16.32 -8.71
C GLU A 316 2.48 -15.25 -9.25
N HIS A 317 1.20 -15.58 -9.46
CA HIS A 317 0.21 -14.62 -9.93
C HIS A 317 -0.08 -13.56 -8.88
N SER A 318 -0.18 -13.98 -7.62
CA SER A 318 -0.38 -13.08 -6.48
C SER A 318 0.81 -12.14 -6.30
N ILE A 319 2.03 -12.65 -6.39
CA ILE A 319 3.27 -11.85 -6.33
C ILE A 319 3.31 -10.85 -7.48
N HIS A 320 3.00 -11.27 -8.70
CA HIS A 320 2.97 -10.37 -9.85
C HIS A 320 1.92 -9.25 -9.70
N GLN A 321 0.78 -9.52 -9.06
CA GLN A 321 -0.18 -8.44 -8.71
C GLN A 321 0.36 -7.50 -7.64
N VAL A 322 0.91 -8.04 -6.55
CA VAL A 322 1.52 -7.24 -5.47
C VAL A 322 2.59 -6.30 -6.05
N ILE A 323 3.40 -6.81 -6.97
CA ILE A 323 4.43 -6.05 -7.66
C ILE A 323 3.83 -4.89 -8.46
N LYS A 324 2.86 -5.16 -9.34
CA LYS A 324 2.20 -4.13 -10.15
C LYS A 324 1.51 -3.06 -9.30
N GLU A 325 0.87 -3.46 -8.21
CA GLU A 325 0.10 -2.58 -7.34
C GLU A 325 0.95 -1.82 -6.31
N ALA A 326 2.16 -2.30 -5.99
CA ALA A 326 3.09 -1.58 -5.13
C ALA A 326 3.40 -0.18 -5.69
N SER A 327 3.46 -0.04 -7.02
CA SER A 327 3.63 1.26 -7.67
C SER A 327 2.50 2.25 -7.42
N LEU A 328 1.27 1.77 -7.23
CA LEU A 328 0.10 2.60 -6.94
C LEU A 328 0.15 3.10 -5.49
N LEU A 329 0.54 2.23 -4.55
CA LEU A 329 0.80 2.61 -3.16
C LEU A 329 1.89 3.67 -3.07
N TYR A 330 2.98 3.49 -3.83
CA TYR A 330 4.08 4.46 -3.86
C TYR A 330 3.62 5.84 -4.34
N CYS A 331 2.77 5.88 -5.38
CA CYS A 331 2.26 7.13 -5.95
C CYS A 331 1.31 7.88 -5.00
N LEU A 332 0.47 7.15 -4.26
CA LEU A 332 -0.63 7.70 -3.46
C LEU A 332 -0.64 7.15 -2.02
N PRO A 333 0.41 7.37 -1.23
CA PRO A 333 0.52 6.77 0.10
C PRO A 333 -0.61 7.15 1.05
N ASP A 334 -1.08 8.40 0.98
CA ASP A 334 -2.13 8.96 1.85
C ASP A 334 -3.57 8.72 1.32
N ASN A 335 -3.79 7.68 0.51
CA ASN A 335 -5.11 7.39 -0.03
C ASN A 335 -6.04 6.79 1.05
N PRO A 336 -7.12 7.49 1.46
CA PRO A 336 -8.01 7.01 2.52
C PRO A 336 -8.75 5.72 2.16
N PHE A 337 -8.89 5.40 0.86
CA PHE A 337 -9.63 4.23 0.40
C PHE A 337 -8.85 2.92 0.53
N PHE A 338 -7.53 2.93 0.81
CA PHE A 338 -6.75 1.70 0.98
C PHE A 338 -7.07 0.92 2.25
N ARG A 339 -7.48 1.61 3.34
CA ARG A 339 -7.76 0.98 4.64
C ARG A 339 -9.25 0.88 4.96
N GLY A 340 -10.12 1.20 3.99
CA GLY A 340 -11.56 1.37 4.26
C GLY A 340 -11.85 2.45 5.31
N THR A 341 -10.95 3.42 5.46
CA THR A 341 -11.12 4.54 6.38
C THR A 341 -11.89 5.65 5.68
N THR A 342 -12.99 6.11 6.26
CA THR A 342 -13.69 7.29 5.76
C THR A 342 -12.78 8.53 5.90
N PRO A 343 -12.96 9.59 5.08
CA PRO A 343 -12.18 10.83 5.18
C PRO A 343 -12.27 11.55 6.54
N GLY A 344 -13.10 11.08 7.48
CA GLY A 344 -13.23 11.57 8.86
C GLY A 344 -12.52 10.72 9.92
N GLY A 345 -11.70 9.73 9.54
CA GLY A 345 -10.95 8.89 10.48
C GLY A 345 -11.77 7.80 11.17
N ALA A 346 -13.08 7.70 10.88
CA ALA A 346 -13.87 6.56 11.31
C ALA A 346 -13.56 5.36 10.39
N ALA A 347 -13.05 4.29 11.00
CA ALA A 347 -12.91 3.00 10.35
C ALA A 347 -14.29 2.57 9.82
N ALA A 348 -14.44 2.39 8.50
CA ALA A 348 -15.67 1.81 7.99
C ALA A 348 -15.75 0.37 8.52
N VAL A 349 -16.73 0.16 9.39
CA VAL A 349 -17.13 -1.16 9.84
C VAL A 349 -17.77 -1.85 8.63
N SER A 350 -16.99 -2.61 7.87
CA SER A 350 -17.52 -3.78 7.17
C SER A 350 -16.39 -4.66 6.64
N ASN A 351 -16.30 -5.84 7.23
CA ASN A 351 -16.13 -7.16 6.60
C ASN A 351 -15.13 -7.32 5.46
N ILE A 352 -14.45 -8.47 5.53
CA ILE A 352 -13.43 -9.07 4.66
C ILE A 352 -13.81 -9.14 3.15
N HIS A 353 -14.96 -8.60 2.75
CA HIS A 353 -15.47 -8.52 1.38
C HIS A 353 -15.74 -7.09 0.86
N GLY A 354 -15.55 -6.03 1.66
CA GLY A 354 -15.90 -4.64 1.31
C GLY A 354 -14.74 -3.66 1.14
N SER A 355 -13.48 -4.10 1.30
CA SER A 355 -12.30 -3.28 1.00
C SER A 355 -12.05 -3.26 -0.49
N HIS A 356 -12.02 -2.08 -1.09
CA HIS A 356 -11.54 -1.90 -2.47
C HIS A 356 -10.16 -2.54 -2.65
N ALA A 357 -9.94 -3.23 -3.77
CA ALA A 357 -8.60 -3.59 -4.18
C ALA A 357 -7.74 -2.32 -4.34
N VAL A 358 -6.41 -2.40 -4.24
CA VAL A 358 -5.55 -1.20 -4.36
C VAL A 358 -5.78 -0.46 -5.68
N GLN A 359 -6.05 -1.18 -6.77
CA GLN A 359 -6.45 -0.58 -8.04
C GLN A 359 -7.78 0.17 -7.94
N GLU A 360 -8.83 -0.46 -7.41
CA GLU A 360 -10.14 0.16 -7.21
C GLU A 360 -10.06 1.40 -6.31
N ALA A 361 -9.31 1.32 -5.19
CA ALA A 361 -9.11 2.41 -4.27
C ALA A 361 -8.32 3.57 -4.91
N THR A 362 -7.35 3.26 -5.77
CA THR A 362 -6.59 4.27 -6.52
C THR A 362 -7.46 4.94 -7.58
N TYR A 363 -8.29 4.17 -8.28
CA TYR A 363 -9.30 4.68 -9.19
C TYR A 363 -10.33 5.56 -8.48
N ALA A 364 -10.85 5.09 -7.33
CA ALA A 364 -11.76 5.83 -6.47
C ALA A 364 -11.16 7.17 -6.05
N TYR A 365 -9.88 7.21 -5.67
CA TYR A 365 -9.17 8.44 -5.34
C TYR A 365 -9.01 9.38 -6.55
N ALA A 366 -8.67 8.85 -7.72
CA ALA A 366 -8.58 9.66 -8.94
C ALA A 366 -9.93 10.27 -9.32
N GLY A 367 -10.99 9.47 -9.28
CA GLY A 367 -12.37 9.91 -9.51
C GLY A 367 -12.87 10.86 -8.42
N TRP A 368 -12.48 10.67 -7.15
CA TRP A 368 -12.79 11.60 -6.06
C TRP A 368 -12.24 12.99 -6.32
N ILE A 369 -10.97 13.07 -6.72
CA ILE A 369 -10.33 14.33 -7.08
C ILE A 369 -10.99 14.90 -8.34
N PHE A 370 -11.29 14.07 -9.34
CA PHE A 370 -11.97 14.52 -10.55
C PHE A 370 -13.36 15.10 -10.22
N ALA A 371 -14.21 14.37 -9.52
CA ALA A 371 -15.53 14.80 -9.07
C ALA A 371 -15.46 16.12 -8.29
N GLN A 372 -14.50 16.24 -7.37
CA GLN A 372 -14.27 17.47 -6.62
C GLN A 372 -14.02 18.68 -7.52
N HIS A 373 -13.37 18.51 -8.67
CA HIS A 373 -13.11 19.62 -9.57
C HIS A 373 -14.23 19.79 -10.60
N PHE A 374 -14.73 18.71 -11.19
CA PHE A 374 -15.57 18.72 -12.40
C PHE A 374 -17.05 18.37 -12.19
N CYS A 375 -17.51 18.01 -10.98
CA CYS A 375 -18.95 17.90 -10.72
C CYS A 375 -19.65 19.21 -11.07
N ASN A 376 -20.74 19.13 -11.83
CA ASN A 376 -21.45 20.30 -12.33
C ASN A 376 -22.16 21.02 -11.17
N ARG A 377 -21.53 22.08 -10.64
CA ARG A 377 -22.03 22.86 -9.49
C ARG A 377 -23.02 23.95 -9.89
N LEU A 378 -23.02 24.32 -11.17
CA LEU A 378 -23.86 25.38 -11.72
C LEU A 378 -25.00 24.67 -12.45
N GLY A 379 -26.00 24.23 -11.70
CA GLY A 379 -27.18 23.56 -12.24
C GLY A 379 -27.92 24.41 -13.30
N PRO A 380 -28.98 23.85 -13.92
CA PRO A 380 -29.75 24.55 -14.97
C PRO A 380 -30.28 25.92 -14.53
N SER A 381 -30.50 26.10 -13.23
CA SER A 381 -30.92 27.38 -12.63
C SER A 381 -29.92 28.52 -12.85
N TYR A 382 -28.60 28.26 -12.83
CA TYR A 382 -27.60 29.28 -13.12
C TYR A 382 -27.61 29.68 -14.61
N GLY A 383 -27.84 28.72 -15.50
CA GLY A 383 -28.02 28.98 -16.93
C GLY A 383 -29.21 29.90 -17.19
N ALA A 384 -30.36 29.59 -16.58
CA ALA A 384 -31.56 30.42 -16.68
C ALA A 384 -31.36 31.83 -16.10
N LEU A 385 -30.65 31.95 -14.96
CA LEU A 385 -30.29 33.25 -14.37
C LEU A 385 -29.39 34.08 -15.29
N ARG A 386 -28.45 33.44 -15.99
CA ARG A 386 -27.54 34.09 -16.93
C ARG A 386 -28.27 34.61 -18.17
N GLU A 387 -29.27 33.89 -18.66
CA GLU A 387 -30.08 34.33 -19.81
C GLU A 387 -30.95 35.54 -19.48
N VAL A 388 -31.32 35.73 -18.21
CA VAL A 388 -32.15 36.84 -17.74
C VAL A 388 -31.33 38.09 -17.39
N LEU A 389 -30.08 37.91 -16.95
CA LEU A 389 -29.23 38.99 -16.45
C LEU A 389 -28.24 39.50 -17.52
N ASP A 390 -28.23 40.81 -17.75
CA ASP A 390 -27.33 41.47 -18.70
C ASP A 390 -25.87 41.52 -18.19
N GLU A 391 -24.96 40.80 -18.86
CA GLU A 391 -23.52 40.77 -18.55
C GLU A 391 -22.81 42.10 -18.80
N SER A 392 -23.40 43.03 -19.57
CA SER A 392 -22.82 44.36 -19.80
C SER A 392 -23.02 45.30 -18.61
N ASN A 393 -23.94 44.98 -17.69
CA ASN A 393 -24.18 45.73 -16.47
C ASN A 393 -23.28 45.24 -15.33
N ALA A 394 -22.43 46.13 -14.80
CA ALA A 394 -21.47 45.82 -13.74
C ALA A 394 -22.11 45.23 -12.47
N ALA A 395 -23.30 45.69 -12.08
CA ALA A 395 -23.99 45.20 -10.88
C ALA A 395 -24.55 43.77 -11.09
N HIS A 396 -25.08 43.48 -12.27
CA HIS A 396 -25.58 42.14 -12.59
C HIS A 396 -24.45 41.13 -12.74
N ALA A 397 -23.34 41.54 -13.35
CA ALA A 397 -22.13 40.72 -13.47
C ALA A 397 -21.53 40.38 -12.10
N GLU A 398 -21.51 41.33 -11.16
CA GLU A 398 -21.03 41.10 -9.79
C GLU A 398 -21.93 40.10 -9.03
N VAL A 399 -23.26 40.25 -9.10
CA VAL A 399 -24.21 39.33 -8.46
C VAL A 399 -24.09 37.92 -9.04
N LEU A 400 -24.00 37.78 -10.37
CA LEU A 400 -23.77 36.50 -11.04
C LEU A 400 -22.46 35.85 -10.57
N ASN A 401 -21.37 36.63 -10.46
CA ASN A 401 -20.09 36.12 -9.99
C ASN A 401 -20.15 35.66 -8.52
N ASN A 402 -20.81 36.42 -7.65
CA ASN A 402 -21.00 36.06 -6.24
C ASN A 402 -21.83 34.78 -6.08
N ILE A 403 -22.93 34.65 -6.83
CA ILE A 403 -23.76 33.43 -6.87
C ILE A 403 -22.95 32.25 -7.40
N LYS A 404 -22.16 32.46 -8.45
CA LYS A 404 -21.27 31.45 -9.04
C LYS A 404 -20.23 30.94 -8.04
N VAL A 405 -19.60 31.84 -7.29
CA VAL A 405 -18.63 31.49 -6.24
C VAL A 405 -19.31 30.68 -5.14
N ARG A 406 -20.48 31.14 -4.65
CA ARG A 406 -21.21 30.46 -3.58
C ARG A 406 -21.67 29.05 -3.95
N PHE A 407 -22.28 28.86 -5.12
CA PHE A 407 -22.66 27.52 -5.57
C PHE A 407 -21.46 26.59 -5.79
N ARG A 408 -20.31 27.16 -6.17
CA ARG A 408 -19.07 26.39 -6.29
C ARG A 408 -18.50 25.94 -4.96
N GLU A 409 -18.70 26.71 -3.89
CA GLU A 409 -18.14 26.40 -2.57
C GLU A 409 -19.05 25.53 -1.70
N GLU A 410 -20.38 25.67 -1.79
CA GLU A 410 -21.32 25.04 -0.86
C GLU A 410 -21.86 23.66 -1.30
N THR A 411 -21.88 23.32 -2.60
CA THR A 411 -22.68 22.17 -3.08
C THR A 411 -21.99 20.80 -3.00
N PHE A 412 -20.67 20.72 -3.20
CA PHE A 412 -19.93 19.45 -3.22
C PHE A 412 -18.58 19.57 -2.49
N THR A 413 -18.61 19.28 -1.19
CA THR A 413 -17.40 19.24 -0.35
C THR A 413 -16.61 17.95 -0.59
N ARG A 414 -15.33 17.96 -0.22
CA ARG A 414 -14.44 16.80 -0.38
C ARG A 414 -14.97 15.61 0.45
N GLU A 415 -15.45 15.92 1.65
CA GLU A 415 -15.95 14.98 2.63
C GLU A 415 -17.24 14.33 2.12
N SER A 416 -18.20 15.13 1.64
CA SER A 416 -19.46 14.61 1.07
C SER A 416 -19.22 13.65 -0.09
N ILE A 417 -18.35 14.00 -1.05
CA ILE A 417 -18.04 13.11 -2.18
C ILE A 417 -17.39 11.81 -1.67
N GLY A 418 -16.53 11.88 -0.66
CA GLY A 418 -15.89 10.70 -0.07
C GLY A 418 -16.88 9.78 0.65
N GLU A 419 -17.89 10.35 1.33
CA GLU A 419 -18.99 9.61 1.94
C GLU A 419 -19.83 8.88 0.87
N VAL A 420 -20.10 9.50 -0.28
CA VAL A 420 -20.81 8.83 -1.39
C VAL A 420 -20.01 7.63 -1.90
N ILE A 421 -18.70 7.78 -2.09
CA ILE A 421 -17.83 6.69 -2.55
C ILE A 421 -17.87 5.52 -1.54
N ALA A 422 -17.80 5.82 -0.24
CA ALA A 422 -17.87 4.81 0.82
C ALA A 422 -19.27 4.16 0.96
N ALA A 423 -20.34 4.90 0.64
CA ALA A 423 -21.71 4.39 0.70
C ALA A 423 -22.04 3.42 -0.44
N TYR A 424 -21.38 3.56 -1.59
CA TYR A 424 -21.67 2.76 -2.80
C TYR A 424 -20.44 2.01 -3.37
N PRO A 425 -19.77 1.13 -2.59
CA PRO A 425 -18.54 0.46 -3.02
C PRO A 425 -18.75 -0.43 -4.25
N GLU A 426 -19.89 -1.12 -4.35
CA GLU A 426 -20.22 -1.95 -5.52
C GLU A 426 -20.35 -1.13 -6.82
N LEU A 427 -20.93 0.07 -6.75
CA LEU A 427 -21.05 0.95 -7.92
C LEU A 427 -19.67 1.47 -8.36
N ILE A 428 -18.81 1.82 -7.41
CA ILE A 428 -17.42 2.22 -7.68
C ILE A 428 -16.64 1.08 -8.32
N ARG A 429 -16.84 -0.15 -7.84
CA ARG A 429 -16.23 -1.35 -8.43
C ARG A 429 -16.66 -1.56 -9.89
N MET A 430 -17.95 -1.41 -10.19
CA MET A 430 -18.46 -1.48 -11.57
C MET A 430 -17.92 -0.35 -12.46
N LEU A 431 -17.82 0.87 -11.93
CA LEU A 431 -17.20 2.00 -12.63
C LEU A 431 -15.72 1.75 -12.91
N TYR A 432 -15.00 1.13 -11.98
CA TYR A 432 -13.63 0.69 -12.20
C TYR A 432 -13.54 -0.39 -13.29
N VAL A 433 -14.46 -1.37 -13.30
CA VAL A 433 -14.49 -2.41 -14.35
C VAL A 433 -14.62 -1.79 -15.74
N ASN A 434 -15.54 -0.84 -15.90
CA ASN A 434 -15.71 -0.09 -17.15
C ASN A 434 -14.43 0.68 -17.55
N PHE A 435 -13.76 1.34 -16.60
CA PHE A 435 -12.48 2.02 -16.82
C PHE A 435 -11.37 1.03 -17.25
N ALA A 436 -11.28 -0.11 -16.57
CA ALA A 436 -10.27 -1.12 -16.82
C ALA A 436 -10.44 -1.73 -18.22
N MET A 437 -11.65 -2.07 -18.65
CA MET A 437 -11.88 -2.65 -19.99
C MET A 437 -11.33 -1.77 -21.13
N ASN A 438 -11.33 -0.45 -20.98
CA ASN A 438 -10.84 0.48 -22.01
C ASN A 438 -9.34 0.77 -21.94
N HIS A 439 -8.72 0.60 -20.76
CA HIS A 439 -7.34 1.05 -20.50
C HIS A 439 -6.39 -0.04 -20.04
N TYR A 440 -6.88 -1.23 -19.74
CA TYR A 440 -6.04 -2.35 -19.39
C TYR A 440 -5.24 -2.76 -20.64
N PRO A 441 -3.90 -2.83 -20.56
CA PRO A 441 -3.11 -3.25 -21.71
C PRO A 441 -3.50 -4.68 -22.11
N ALA A 442 -3.80 -4.88 -23.40
CA ALA A 442 -3.95 -6.22 -23.96
C ALA A 442 -2.65 -7.00 -23.68
N GLN A 443 -2.76 -8.29 -23.31
CA GLN A 443 -1.61 -9.15 -23.07
C GLN A 443 -0.87 -9.41 -24.38
N ASP A 444 0.00 -8.49 -24.78
CA ASP A 444 1.05 -8.75 -25.75
C ASP A 444 2.41 -8.54 -25.06
N GLU A 445 3.25 -9.58 -25.12
CA GLU A 445 4.71 -9.60 -24.91
C GLU A 445 5.31 -9.98 -23.54
N ALA A 446 4.53 -10.32 -22.49
CA ALA A 446 5.11 -10.91 -21.27
C ALA A 446 4.33 -12.10 -20.71
N SER A 447 4.82 -13.29 -21.07
CA SER A 447 4.68 -14.57 -20.36
C SER A 447 3.44 -15.41 -20.66
N GLN A 448 3.69 -16.72 -20.79
CA GLN A 448 2.78 -17.87 -20.84
C GLN A 448 1.91 -18.03 -19.56
N LEU A 449 1.64 -16.94 -18.84
CA LEU A 449 0.89 -16.92 -17.60
C LEU A 449 -0.50 -16.33 -17.88
N MET A 450 -1.51 -17.13 -17.56
CA MET A 450 -2.93 -16.84 -17.67
C MET A 450 -3.32 -15.41 -17.22
N PRO A 451 -4.47 -14.89 -17.69
CA PRO A 451 -4.98 -13.56 -17.35
C PRO A 451 -4.83 -13.24 -15.85
N THR A 452 -4.32 -12.05 -15.55
CA THR A 452 -4.14 -11.54 -14.19
C THR A 452 -5.41 -11.67 -13.35
N LEU A 453 -5.31 -11.89 -12.04
CA LEU A 453 -6.48 -12.11 -11.16
C LEU A 453 -7.46 -10.94 -11.14
N SER A 454 -6.96 -9.71 -11.23
CA SER A 454 -7.76 -8.52 -11.48
C SER A 454 -8.59 -8.67 -12.76
N TYR A 455 -7.96 -9.11 -13.86
CA TYR A 455 -8.61 -9.40 -15.14
C TYR A 455 -9.57 -10.61 -15.08
N GLN A 456 -9.27 -11.67 -14.34
CA GLN A 456 -10.22 -12.78 -14.12
C GLN A 456 -11.45 -12.34 -13.33
N ARG A 457 -11.29 -11.48 -12.30
CA ARG A 457 -12.41 -10.82 -11.62
C ARG A 457 -13.22 -9.94 -12.57
N LEU A 458 -12.54 -9.18 -13.45
CA LEU A 458 -13.17 -8.36 -14.49
C LEU A 458 -13.93 -9.17 -15.54
N GLN A 459 -13.51 -10.41 -15.86
CA GLN A 459 -14.18 -11.28 -16.83
C GLN A 459 -15.38 -12.05 -16.25
N THR A 460 -15.43 -12.25 -14.93
CA THR A 460 -16.53 -12.99 -14.29
C THR A 460 -17.83 -12.17 -14.27
N GLU A 461 -17.70 -10.84 -14.37
CA GLU A 461 -18.83 -9.93 -14.47
C GLU A 461 -19.03 -9.49 -15.91
N GLN A 462 -20.24 -9.64 -16.45
CA GLN A 462 -20.55 -9.07 -17.74
C GLN A 462 -20.38 -7.55 -17.69
N PRO A 463 -19.51 -6.96 -18.55
CA PRO A 463 -19.29 -5.53 -18.55
C PRO A 463 -20.57 -4.84 -19.06
N LEU A 464 -21.12 -3.97 -18.21
CA LEU A 464 -22.23 -3.10 -18.59
C LEU A 464 -21.69 -2.01 -19.53
N SER A 465 -22.45 -1.72 -20.59
CA SER A 465 -22.21 -0.56 -21.44
C SER A 465 -22.41 0.75 -20.67
N ASP A 466 -21.87 1.86 -21.18
CA ASP A 466 -21.99 3.17 -20.53
C ASP A 466 -23.46 3.56 -20.25
N GLU A 467 -24.38 3.20 -21.15
CA GLU A 467 -25.81 3.52 -20.99
C GLU A 467 -26.47 2.62 -19.93
N GLU A 468 -26.18 1.32 -19.93
CA GLU A 468 -26.67 0.40 -18.91
C GLU A 468 -26.15 0.76 -17.52
N LEU A 469 -24.88 1.18 -17.44
CA LEU A 469 -24.27 1.62 -16.19
C LEU A 469 -24.95 2.90 -15.69
N ARG A 470 -25.24 3.85 -16.58
CA ARG A 470 -25.98 5.07 -16.23
C ARG A 470 -27.39 4.78 -15.72
N GLU A 471 -28.13 3.90 -16.37
CA GLU A 471 -29.47 3.49 -15.92
C GLU A 471 -29.41 2.74 -14.59
N LYS A 472 -28.39 1.90 -14.38
CA LYS A 472 -28.16 1.23 -13.10
C LYS A 472 -27.87 2.23 -11.98
N LEU A 473 -27.07 3.27 -12.23
CA LEU A 473 -26.81 4.35 -11.27
C LEU A 473 -28.12 5.06 -10.88
N ARG A 474 -28.94 5.46 -11.87
CA ARG A 474 -30.24 6.13 -11.65
C ARG A 474 -31.23 5.30 -10.85
N ARG A 475 -31.27 3.99 -11.10
CA ARG A 475 -32.18 3.08 -10.39
C ARG A 475 -31.74 2.83 -8.94
N THR A 476 -30.43 2.83 -8.68
CA THR A 476 -29.87 2.45 -7.39
C THR A 476 -29.76 3.64 -6.44
N VAL A 477 -29.49 4.84 -6.96
CA VAL A 477 -29.23 6.03 -6.14
C VAL A 477 -30.42 7.00 -6.20
N PRO A 478 -31.21 7.11 -5.12
CA PRO A 478 -32.39 7.98 -5.09
C PRO A 478 -32.02 9.47 -4.94
N ASN A 479 -30.88 9.77 -4.30
CA ASN A 479 -30.44 11.14 -4.07
C ASN A 479 -29.78 11.72 -5.32
N LYS A 480 -30.31 12.84 -5.81
CA LYS A 480 -29.80 13.54 -7.01
C LYS A 480 -28.36 14.03 -6.86
N GLN A 481 -27.94 14.45 -5.67
CA GLN A 481 -26.59 14.93 -5.44
C GLN A 481 -25.57 13.79 -5.46
N GLU A 482 -25.88 12.68 -4.81
CA GLU A 482 -25.06 11.45 -4.82
C GLU A 482 -24.97 10.86 -6.23
N LEU A 483 -26.09 10.89 -6.97
CA LEU A 483 -26.13 10.45 -8.36
C LEU A 483 -25.21 11.32 -9.24
N GLN A 484 -25.19 12.64 -9.07
CA GLN A 484 -24.29 13.54 -9.81
C GLN A 484 -22.82 13.25 -9.52
N VAL A 485 -22.48 12.84 -8.30
CA VAL A 485 -21.12 12.39 -7.97
C VAL A 485 -20.78 11.15 -8.78
N LEU A 486 -21.61 10.11 -8.78
CA LEU A 486 -21.32 8.87 -9.52
C LEU A 486 -21.37 9.05 -11.05
N GLU A 487 -22.26 9.91 -11.56
CA GLU A 487 -22.27 10.30 -12.98
C GLU A 487 -20.95 10.98 -13.38
N SER A 488 -20.31 11.73 -12.48
CA SER A 488 -19.01 12.34 -12.77
C SER A 488 -17.89 11.31 -12.97
N PHE A 489 -17.97 10.13 -12.33
CA PHE A 489 -17.05 9.02 -12.57
C PHE A 489 -17.27 8.39 -13.95
N LEU A 490 -18.52 8.28 -14.39
CA LEU A 490 -18.82 7.82 -15.75
C LEU A 490 -18.30 8.81 -16.80
N VAL A 491 -18.47 10.12 -16.54
CA VAL A 491 -17.86 11.18 -17.36
C VAL A 491 -16.34 11.06 -17.37
N PHE A 492 -15.71 10.80 -16.22
CA PHE A 492 -14.26 10.57 -16.16
C PHE A 492 -13.86 9.42 -17.09
N ASN A 493 -14.45 8.24 -16.95
CA ASN A 493 -14.12 7.06 -17.75
C ASN A 493 -14.23 7.31 -19.26
N LYS A 494 -15.35 7.90 -19.70
CA LYS A 494 -15.61 8.17 -21.12
C LYS A 494 -14.58 9.12 -21.75
N HIS A 495 -14.03 10.02 -20.96
CA HIS A 495 -13.15 11.08 -21.46
C HIS A 495 -11.67 10.79 -21.25
N VAL A 496 -11.28 9.75 -20.51
CA VAL A 496 -9.87 9.32 -20.44
C VAL A 496 -9.48 8.69 -21.78
N LEU A 497 -8.46 9.27 -22.41
CA LEU A 497 -7.89 8.79 -23.66
C LEU A 497 -6.67 7.91 -23.42
N LYS A 498 -5.82 8.30 -22.47
CA LYS A 498 -4.58 7.60 -22.11
C LYS A 498 -4.30 7.75 -20.63
N THR A 499 -3.73 6.71 -20.04
CA THR A 499 -3.32 6.71 -18.63
C THR A 499 -2.04 5.90 -18.43
N ASN A 500 -1.24 6.26 -17.43
CA ASN A 500 -0.11 5.44 -16.97
C ASN A 500 -0.50 4.53 -15.78
N PHE A 501 -1.79 4.41 -15.46
CA PHE A 501 -2.30 3.66 -14.30
C PHE A 501 -1.70 2.25 -14.16
N TYR A 502 -1.59 1.51 -15.26
CA TYR A 502 -1.09 0.13 -15.28
C TYR A 502 0.43 0.00 -15.54
N GLN A 503 1.17 1.11 -15.66
CA GLN A 503 2.63 1.05 -15.83
C GLN A 503 3.31 0.73 -14.50
N PRO A 504 4.30 -0.19 -14.46
CA PRO A 504 4.93 -0.64 -13.21
C PRO A 504 5.78 0.45 -12.55
N THR A 505 6.62 1.18 -13.30
CA THR A 505 7.48 2.22 -12.72
C THR A 505 6.86 3.60 -12.91
N LYS A 506 6.37 4.21 -11.82
CA LYS A 506 5.76 5.55 -11.84
C LYS A 506 5.84 6.24 -10.47
N VAL A 507 5.82 7.58 -10.49
CA VAL A 507 5.80 8.46 -9.30
C VAL A 507 4.51 9.24 -9.12
N ALA A 508 3.72 9.35 -10.18
CA ALA A 508 2.44 10.05 -10.19
C ALA A 508 1.53 9.39 -11.24
N LEU A 509 0.23 9.45 -10.99
CA LEU A 509 -0.79 9.06 -11.96
C LEU A 509 -1.04 10.22 -12.91
N SER A 510 -1.18 9.91 -14.19
CA SER A 510 -1.42 10.88 -15.24
C SER A 510 -2.51 10.36 -16.16
N PHE A 511 -3.51 11.21 -16.41
CA PHE A 511 -4.64 10.94 -17.28
C PHE A 511 -4.70 12.02 -18.35
N ARG A 512 -4.67 11.62 -19.62
CA ARG A 512 -4.97 12.51 -20.74
C ARG A 512 -6.47 12.43 -21.00
N LEU A 513 -7.14 13.56 -20.87
CA LEU A 513 -8.60 13.70 -20.97
C LEU A 513 -9.00 14.47 -22.24
N ALA A 514 -10.07 14.02 -22.88
CA ALA A 514 -10.81 14.80 -23.87
C ALA A 514 -11.57 15.94 -23.17
N PRO A 515 -11.47 17.20 -23.62
CA PRO A 515 -12.03 18.35 -22.91
C PRO A 515 -13.49 18.68 -23.26
N ASN A 516 -14.14 17.88 -24.10
CA ASN A 516 -15.53 18.05 -24.57
C ASN A 516 -16.61 18.00 -23.47
N PHE A 517 -16.29 17.52 -22.27
CA PHE A 517 -17.24 17.53 -21.14
C PHE A 517 -17.23 18.86 -20.36
N LEU A 518 -16.33 19.79 -20.69
CA LEU A 518 -16.26 21.10 -20.03
C LEU A 518 -17.41 21.99 -20.50
N PRO A 519 -18.11 22.70 -19.58
CA PRO A 519 -19.21 23.58 -19.96
C PRO A 519 -18.70 24.81 -20.73
N GLU A 520 -19.38 25.14 -21.83
CA GLU A 520 -19.06 26.31 -22.68
C GLU A 520 -19.10 27.63 -21.91
N VAL A 521 -19.96 27.70 -20.89
CA VAL A 521 -20.07 28.84 -19.96
C VAL A 521 -18.74 29.14 -19.25
N GLU A 522 -17.96 28.11 -18.94
CA GLU A 522 -16.65 28.28 -18.28
C GLU A 522 -15.50 28.31 -19.28
N TYR A 523 -15.64 27.63 -20.41
CA TYR A 523 -14.62 27.52 -21.45
C TYR A 523 -15.20 27.91 -22.81
N PRO A 524 -15.32 29.23 -23.11
CA PRO A 524 -15.88 29.70 -24.37
C PRO A 524 -15.10 29.24 -25.61
N LYS A 525 -13.81 28.98 -25.43
CA LYS A 525 -12.97 28.30 -26.43
C LYS A 525 -12.72 26.88 -25.95
N GLN A 526 -13.17 25.92 -26.73
CA GLN A 526 -12.94 24.50 -26.42
C GLN A 526 -11.43 24.22 -26.36
N PRO A 527 -10.93 23.66 -25.25
CA PRO A 527 -9.54 23.24 -25.18
C PRO A 527 -9.24 22.14 -26.20
N PHE A 528 -7.98 22.03 -26.63
CA PHE A 528 -7.49 20.94 -27.47
C PHE A 528 -7.22 19.66 -26.66
N GLY A 529 -6.73 19.79 -25.44
CA GLY A 529 -6.45 18.64 -24.58
C GLY A 529 -6.22 19.01 -23.13
N MET A 530 -6.53 18.06 -22.25
CA MET A 530 -6.33 18.23 -20.82
C MET A 530 -5.50 17.08 -20.25
N PHE A 531 -4.59 17.41 -19.34
CA PHE A 531 -3.85 16.45 -18.54
C PHE A 531 -4.21 16.66 -17.08
N PHE A 532 -4.55 15.55 -16.44
CA PHE A 532 -4.84 15.47 -15.03
C PHE A 532 -3.79 14.58 -14.37
N VAL A 533 -3.02 15.15 -13.45
CA VAL A 533 -1.87 14.49 -12.81
C VAL A 533 -2.09 14.49 -11.30
N ILE A 534 -1.87 13.35 -10.66
CA ILE A 534 -2.02 13.14 -9.23
C ILE A 534 -0.73 12.51 -8.72
N GLY A 535 0.01 13.24 -7.89
CA GLY A 535 1.12 12.70 -7.10
C GLY A 535 0.76 12.64 -5.62
N SER A 536 1.71 12.18 -4.81
CA SER A 536 1.58 12.08 -3.35
C SER A 536 1.28 13.45 -2.71
N GLU A 537 2.11 14.45 -3.02
CA GLU A 537 2.02 15.80 -2.43
C GLU A 537 1.45 16.88 -3.36
N PHE A 538 1.09 16.51 -4.59
CA PHE A 538 0.69 17.50 -5.58
C PHE A 538 -0.44 17.02 -6.47
N ARG A 539 -1.20 18.00 -6.94
CA ARG A 539 -2.23 17.82 -7.97
C ARG A 539 -1.89 18.75 -9.12
N GLY A 540 -2.02 18.24 -10.33
CA GLY A 540 -1.65 18.89 -11.56
C GLY A 540 -2.81 18.94 -12.55
N PHE A 541 -3.16 20.12 -13.03
CA PHE A 541 -3.99 20.26 -14.23
C PHE A 541 -3.24 21.05 -15.27
N HIS A 542 -3.32 20.57 -16.51
CA HIS A 542 -2.73 21.23 -17.64
C HIS A 542 -3.70 21.21 -18.81
N ILE A 543 -4.17 22.40 -19.18
CA ILE A 543 -5.15 22.61 -20.24
C ILE A 543 -4.42 23.27 -21.42
N ARG A 544 -4.54 22.68 -22.60
CA ARG A 544 -3.97 23.19 -23.85
C ARG A 544 -5.11 23.67 -24.74
N PHE A 545 -4.99 24.86 -25.31
CA PHE A 545 -5.98 25.41 -26.26
C PHE A 545 -5.57 25.24 -27.73
N ARG A 546 -4.36 24.74 -27.98
CA ARG A 546 -3.81 24.47 -29.31
C ARG A 546 -2.99 23.18 -29.25
N ASP A 547 -2.73 22.58 -30.42
CA ASP A 547 -1.82 21.45 -30.55
C ASP A 547 -0.36 21.90 -30.44
N VAL A 548 0.03 22.30 -29.23
CA VAL A 548 1.38 22.70 -28.90
C VAL A 548 1.80 22.00 -27.62
N ALA A 549 3.04 21.51 -27.56
CA ALA A 549 3.62 20.94 -26.35
C ALA A 549 3.88 21.98 -25.25
N ARG A 550 3.67 23.27 -25.55
CA ARG A 550 3.92 24.40 -24.66
C ARG A 550 2.66 24.75 -23.84
N GLY A 551 2.80 24.77 -22.53
CA GLY A 551 1.86 25.38 -21.60
C GLY A 551 2.29 25.11 -20.16
N GLY A 552 1.86 25.93 -19.21
CA GLY A 552 2.17 25.73 -17.81
C GLY A 552 1.37 24.57 -17.22
N ILE A 553 2.02 23.68 -16.46
CA ILE A 553 1.32 22.78 -15.54
C ILE A 553 1.05 23.58 -14.27
N ARG A 554 -0.21 23.67 -13.85
CA ARG A 554 -0.51 24.21 -12.52
C ARG A 554 -0.29 23.12 -11.50
N ILE A 555 0.66 23.29 -10.62
CA ILE A 555 0.98 22.35 -9.55
C ILE A 555 0.63 23.03 -8.23
N VAL A 556 -0.28 22.43 -7.47
CA VAL A 556 -0.53 22.86 -6.08
C VAL A 556 0.36 22.01 -5.18
N ARG A 557 1.45 22.62 -4.69
CA ARG A 557 2.20 22.17 -3.51
C ARG A 557 1.94 23.18 -2.41
N SER A 558 1.68 22.74 -1.19
CA SER A 558 1.49 23.67 -0.08
C SER A 558 2.16 23.11 1.16
N ARG A 559 2.87 23.98 1.89
CA ARG A 559 3.66 23.62 3.07
C ARG A 559 2.80 23.21 4.28
N ASN A 560 1.52 23.58 4.30
CA ASN A 560 0.58 23.27 5.38
C ASN A 560 -0.75 22.76 4.79
N LYS A 561 -1.43 21.85 5.49
CA LYS A 561 -2.71 21.22 5.09
C LYS A 561 -3.82 22.25 4.86
N GLU A 562 -3.88 23.31 5.67
CA GLU A 562 -4.87 24.39 5.52
C GLU A 562 -4.64 25.19 4.23
N ASN A 563 -3.40 25.64 4.01
CA ASN A 563 -3.02 26.35 2.80
C ASN A 563 -3.19 25.47 1.54
N TYR A 564 -2.95 24.16 1.66
CA TYR A 564 -3.23 23.20 0.61
C TYR A 564 -4.73 23.17 0.28
N SER A 565 -5.58 23.07 1.30
CA SER A 565 -7.03 23.02 1.12
C SER A 565 -7.58 24.28 0.42
N ILE A 566 -7.03 25.47 0.73
CA ILE A 566 -7.40 26.74 0.11
C ILE A 566 -6.90 26.81 -1.35
N ASN A 567 -5.62 26.53 -1.59
CA ASN A 567 -5.02 26.59 -2.93
C ASN A 567 -5.59 25.54 -3.89
N GLN A 568 -6.00 24.40 -3.36
CA GLN A 568 -6.66 23.36 -4.12
C GLN A 568 -8.05 23.81 -4.61
N ARG A 569 -8.79 24.60 -3.82
CA ARG A 569 -10.12 25.12 -4.21
C ARG A 569 -10.05 26.16 -5.34
N SER A 570 -8.98 26.96 -5.40
CA SER A 570 -8.81 28.06 -6.37
C SER A 570 -8.11 27.67 -7.69
N MET A 571 -7.79 26.39 -7.89
CA MET A 571 -6.95 25.91 -8.99
C MET A 571 -7.46 26.28 -10.40
N ARG A 572 -8.79 26.51 -10.53
CA ARG A 572 -9.45 26.91 -11.78
C ARG A 572 -9.58 28.42 -12.02
N THR A 573 -9.55 29.26 -10.99
CA THR A 573 -10.21 30.58 -11.06
C THR A 573 -9.35 31.76 -11.52
N THR A 574 -8.02 31.62 -11.66
CA THR A 574 -7.18 32.79 -12.01
C THR A 574 -6.39 32.59 -13.30
N PRO A 575 -6.49 33.44 -14.32
CA PRO A 575 -5.54 33.49 -15.43
C PRO A 575 -4.17 33.98 -14.92
N SER A 576 -3.10 33.26 -15.29
CA SER A 576 -1.69 33.69 -15.21
C SER A 576 -1.25 34.60 -14.06
N LEU A 577 -0.81 34.01 -12.94
CA LEU A 577 0.26 34.59 -12.13
C LEU A 577 1.32 33.51 -11.88
N LEU A 578 2.17 33.34 -12.89
CA LEU A 578 3.49 32.75 -12.70
C LEU A 578 4.26 33.65 -11.74
N ARG A 579 4.31 33.31 -10.46
CA ARG A 579 5.51 33.64 -9.68
C ARG A 579 6.61 32.74 -10.23
N LYS A 580 7.50 33.33 -11.04
CA LYS A 580 8.81 32.74 -11.34
C LYS A 580 9.56 32.53 -10.00
N PRO A 581 10.43 31.50 -9.95
CA PRO A 581 11.19 31.13 -8.74
C PRO A 581 11.97 32.31 -8.15
#